data_AF-A0A7K4K742-F1
#
_entry.id   AF-A0A7K4K742-F1
#
_cell.length_a   1.000
_cell.length_b   1.000
_cell.length_c   1.000
_cell.angle_alpha   90.00
_cell.angle_beta   90.00
_cell.angle_gamma   90.00
#
_symmetry.space_group_name_H-M   'P 1'
#
loop_
_entity.id
_entity.type
_entity.pdbx_description
1 polymer ?
#
loop_
_entity_poly.entity_id
_entity_poly.type
_entity_poly.pdbx_seq_one_letter_code
_entity_poly.pdbx_strand_id
1 'polypeptide(L)'
;MAAAIASSLIRQKRQARESNSDRVSASKRRSSPSKDGRSLCERHVLGVFSKVRFCSGRKRPVRRRPEPQLKGIVTRLFSQQEYFLQMHPDGTIDGTKDENSDYTLFNLIPVGLRVVAIQGVKAGLYVAMNAEGYLYSSDVFTPECKFKESVFENYYVIYSSTLYRQQESGRAWFLGLNKEGQIMKGNRVKKTKPSSHFVPKPIEVCMYREPSLHEIGEKQGRSRKSSGTPTMNGGKVVNQDST
;
A
#
# COMPACT_ATOMS: atom_id res chain seq x y z
N MET A 1 11.13 -40.59 -14.83
CA MET A 1 12.61 -40.62 -14.75
C MET A 1 13.23 -39.35 -15.34
N ALA A 2 12.71 -38.16 -15.00
CA ALA A 2 13.11 -36.88 -15.62
C ALA A 2 13.37 -35.74 -14.62
N ALA A 3 13.38 -36.02 -13.31
CA ALA A 3 13.62 -35.03 -12.26
C ALA A 3 15.07 -35.00 -11.73
N ALA A 4 15.93 -35.94 -12.17
CA ALA A 4 17.29 -36.10 -11.63
C ALA A 4 18.37 -35.25 -12.31
N ILE A 5 18.07 -34.60 -13.44
CA ILE A 5 19.08 -33.87 -14.25
C ILE A 5 19.16 -32.38 -13.86
N ALA A 6 18.10 -31.78 -13.31
CA ALA A 6 18.09 -30.36 -12.96
C ALA A 6 18.89 -30.04 -11.67
N SER A 7 19.09 -31.02 -10.79
CA SER A 7 19.74 -30.83 -9.48
C SER A 7 21.27 -30.75 -9.56
N SER A 8 21.91 -31.30 -10.59
CA SER A 8 23.37 -31.31 -10.75
C SER A 8 23.94 -29.97 -11.25
N LEU A 9 23.18 -29.25 -12.10
CA LEU A 9 23.61 -27.97 -12.67
C LEU A 9 23.65 -26.83 -11.65
N ILE A 10 22.85 -26.89 -10.59
CA ILE A 10 22.83 -25.86 -9.53
C ILE A 10 24.02 -26.01 -8.58
N ARG A 11 24.52 -27.24 -8.36
CA ARG A 11 25.67 -27.51 -7.48
C ARG A 11 27.00 -27.06 -8.10
N GLN A 12 27.18 -27.22 -9.41
CA GLN A 12 28.41 -26.78 -10.09
C GLN A 12 28.58 -25.25 -10.10
N LYS A 13 27.49 -24.49 -10.19
CA LYS A 13 27.56 -23.02 -10.25
C LYS A 13 27.86 -22.35 -8.91
N ARG A 14 27.67 -23.06 -7.77
CA ARG A 14 28.08 -22.60 -6.43
C ARG A 14 29.56 -22.85 -6.13
N GLN A 15 30.09 -24.00 -6.54
CA GLN A 15 31.51 -24.34 -6.32
C GLN A 15 32.48 -23.43 -7.10
N ALA A 16 32.09 -22.93 -8.27
CA ALA A 16 32.90 -21.98 -9.04
C ALA A 16 32.96 -20.55 -8.46
N ARG A 17 32.09 -20.21 -7.49
CA ARG A 17 32.12 -18.91 -6.81
C ARG A 17 32.96 -18.92 -5.53
N GLU A 18 33.15 -20.07 -4.91
CA GLU A 18 33.92 -20.20 -3.67
C GLU A 18 35.43 -20.32 -3.95
N SER A 19 35.84 -20.89 -5.10
CA SER A 19 37.25 -21.03 -5.49
C SER A 19 37.94 -19.74 -5.96
N ASN A 20 37.22 -18.62 -6.09
CA ASN A 20 37.77 -17.35 -6.57
C ASN A 20 37.89 -16.27 -5.48
N SER A 21 37.78 -16.65 -4.20
CA SER A 21 37.88 -15.71 -3.07
C SER A 21 39.26 -15.66 -2.40
N ASP A 22 40.21 -16.53 -2.77
CA ASP A 22 41.55 -16.61 -2.19
C ASP A 22 42.67 -16.10 -3.12
N ARG A 23 42.57 -14.87 -3.61
CA ARG A 23 43.73 -14.11 -4.11
C ARG A 23 43.69 -12.66 -3.67
N VAL A 24 44.04 -12.44 -2.41
CA VAL A 24 44.62 -11.17 -1.96
C VAL A 24 46.07 -11.14 -2.44
N SER A 25 46.43 -10.16 -3.27
CA SER A 25 47.83 -9.73 -3.40
C SER A 25 47.91 -8.21 -3.42
N ALA A 26 48.68 -7.70 -2.47
CA ALA A 26 48.98 -6.28 -2.28
C ALA A 26 49.77 -5.73 -3.47
N SER A 27 49.47 -4.49 -3.89
CA SER A 27 50.44 -3.66 -4.61
C SER A 27 50.12 -2.15 -4.52
N LYS A 28 50.98 -1.50 -3.73
CA LYS A 28 51.60 -0.17 -3.92
C LYS A 28 50.77 0.98 -4.51
N ARG A 29 50.56 1.99 -3.65
CA ARG A 29 50.44 3.41 -4.01
C ARG A 29 51.51 3.80 -5.05
N ARG A 30 51.10 4.46 -6.12
CA ARG A 30 51.96 5.29 -6.97
C ARG A 30 51.28 6.64 -7.24
N SER A 31 52.08 7.68 -7.09
CA SER A 31 51.80 9.10 -7.22
C SER A 31 51.59 9.54 -8.66
N SER A 32 50.77 10.59 -8.83
CA SER A 32 50.57 11.35 -10.07
C SER A 32 51.81 12.20 -10.42
N PRO A 33 52.12 12.40 -11.71
CA PRO A 33 53.12 13.36 -12.14
C PRO A 33 52.49 14.74 -12.40
N SER A 34 53.24 15.77 -12.01
CA SER A 34 53.04 17.20 -12.20
C SER A 34 53.34 17.66 -13.62
N LYS A 35 52.72 18.78 -14.04
CA LYS A 35 53.33 19.72 -15.00
C LYS A 35 52.78 21.14 -14.81
N ASP A 36 53.70 22.06 -14.56
CA ASP A 36 53.56 23.48 -14.26
C ASP A 36 53.16 24.38 -15.44
N GLY A 37 52.77 25.62 -15.13
CA GLY A 37 53.27 26.77 -15.89
C GLY A 37 52.48 28.08 -15.87
N ARG A 38 52.87 29.00 -14.96
CA ARG A 38 53.03 30.49 -15.16
C ARG A 38 51.74 31.32 -15.42
N SER A 39 51.59 32.60 -15.07
CA SER A 39 52.38 33.61 -14.35
C SER A 39 51.47 34.84 -14.10
N LEU A 40 51.82 35.63 -13.08
CA LEU A 40 51.29 36.95 -12.79
C LEU A 40 51.61 37.96 -13.89
N CYS A 41 50.66 38.81 -14.26
CA CYS A 41 50.93 40.16 -14.73
C CYS A 41 49.78 41.11 -14.38
N GLU A 42 50.17 42.13 -13.65
CA GLU A 42 49.43 43.30 -13.18
C GLU A 42 49.29 44.31 -14.34
N ARG A 43 48.12 44.96 -14.46
CA ARG A 43 47.97 46.32 -15.03
C ARG A 43 46.57 46.88 -14.75
N HIS A 44 46.54 47.96 -13.97
CA HIS A 44 45.43 48.90 -13.82
C HIS A 44 45.01 49.51 -15.17
N VAL A 45 43.70 49.65 -15.42
CA VAL A 45 43.07 50.89 -15.91
C VAL A 45 41.60 50.93 -15.44
N LEU A 46 41.20 52.11 -14.95
CA LEU A 46 39.89 52.51 -14.46
C LEU A 46 38.72 52.22 -15.42
N GLY A 47 37.58 51.84 -14.84
CA GLY A 47 36.30 51.72 -15.54
C GLY A 47 35.15 51.64 -14.54
N VAL A 48 34.74 52.81 -14.03
CA VAL A 48 33.54 52.97 -13.20
C VAL A 48 32.32 52.71 -14.09
N PHE A 49 31.71 51.53 -13.95
CA PHE A 49 30.29 51.34 -14.27
C PHE A 49 29.69 50.38 -13.26
N SER A 50 28.93 50.97 -12.33
CA SER A 50 27.97 50.31 -11.46
C SER A 50 26.88 49.63 -12.30
N LYS A 51 27.19 48.45 -12.85
CA LYS A 51 26.18 47.60 -13.47
C LYS A 51 25.52 46.80 -12.35
N VAL A 52 24.46 47.39 -11.78
CA VAL A 52 23.54 46.71 -10.88
C VAL A 52 23.09 45.44 -11.59
N ARG A 53 23.68 44.31 -11.22
CA ARG A 53 23.22 43.00 -11.67
C ARG A 53 21.91 42.80 -10.94
N PHE A 54 20.81 43.13 -11.61
CA PHE A 54 19.50 42.69 -11.20
C PHE A 54 19.59 41.17 -11.14
N CYS A 55 19.72 40.63 -9.93
CA CYS A 55 19.46 39.23 -9.66
C CYS A 55 17.96 39.04 -9.89
N SER A 56 17.53 39.08 -11.15
CA SER A 56 16.27 38.49 -11.57
C SER A 56 16.43 37.01 -11.24
N GLY A 57 16.04 36.65 -10.02
CA GLY A 57 15.96 35.29 -9.57
C GLY A 57 15.07 34.56 -10.56
N ARG A 58 15.71 33.94 -11.55
CA ARG A 58 15.08 32.92 -12.37
C ARG A 58 14.68 31.86 -11.36
N LYS A 59 13.44 31.93 -10.89
CA LYS A 59 12.80 30.81 -10.19
C LYS A 59 12.99 29.65 -11.14
N ARG A 60 13.96 28.77 -10.82
CA ARG A 60 14.14 27.52 -11.54
C ARG A 60 12.73 26.92 -11.58
N PRO A 61 12.21 26.50 -12.76
CA PRO A 61 10.95 25.79 -12.77
C PRO A 61 11.11 24.66 -11.76
N VAL A 62 10.26 24.64 -10.74
CA VAL A 62 10.19 23.53 -9.80
C VAL A 62 9.92 22.35 -10.72
N ARG A 63 10.93 21.49 -10.95
CA ARG A 63 10.74 20.19 -11.58
C ARG A 63 9.79 19.47 -10.62
N ARG A 64 8.49 19.57 -10.86
CA ARG A 64 7.50 18.72 -10.24
C ARG A 64 7.97 17.31 -10.60
N ARG A 65 8.43 16.56 -9.61
CA ARG A 65 8.70 15.14 -9.83
C ARG A 65 7.40 14.56 -10.39
N PRO A 66 7.46 13.76 -11.46
CA PRO A 66 6.28 13.02 -11.89
C PRO A 66 5.72 12.32 -10.66
N GLU A 67 4.43 12.52 -10.38
CA GLU A 67 3.82 11.81 -9.26
C GLU A 67 4.02 10.31 -9.47
N PRO A 68 4.25 9.52 -8.39
CA PRO A 68 4.35 8.08 -8.52
C PRO A 68 3.07 7.55 -9.18
N GLN A 69 3.19 7.08 -10.41
CA GLN A 69 2.09 6.46 -11.13
C GLN A 69 2.22 4.95 -10.99
N LEU A 70 1.26 4.36 -10.30
CA LEU A 70 1.15 2.92 -10.13
C LEU A 70 0.49 2.34 -11.37
N LYS A 71 1.10 1.31 -11.96
CA LYS A 71 0.51 0.59 -13.09
C LYS A 71 -0.40 -0.52 -12.58
N GLY A 72 -1.70 -0.25 -12.53
CA GLY A 72 -2.72 -1.21 -12.12
C GLY A 72 -3.55 -1.71 -13.30
N ILE A 73 -4.65 -2.39 -12.99
CA ILE A 73 -5.60 -2.88 -13.99
C ILE A 73 -7.03 -2.58 -13.58
N VAL A 74 -7.90 -2.40 -14.57
CA VAL A 74 -9.35 -2.53 -14.40
C VAL A 74 -9.70 -3.99 -14.70
N THR A 75 -10.42 -4.63 -13.80
CA THR A 75 -10.70 -6.07 -13.88
C THR A 75 -12.05 -6.40 -13.24
N ARG A 76 -12.62 -7.53 -13.63
CA ARG A 76 -13.67 -8.19 -12.85
C ARG A 76 -13.06 -9.31 -12.01
N LEU A 77 -13.56 -9.53 -10.81
CA LEU A 77 -13.12 -10.65 -9.96
C LEU A 77 -14.18 -11.75 -9.97
N PHE A 78 -13.91 -12.83 -10.72
CA PHE A 78 -14.82 -13.96 -10.80
C PHE A 78 -14.50 -14.98 -9.71
N SER A 79 -15.43 -15.22 -8.80
CA SER A 79 -15.31 -16.22 -7.73
C SER A 79 -15.53 -17.63 -8.28
N GLN A 80 -14.80 -18.61 -7.74
CA GLN A 80 -15.07 -20.04 -8.03
C GLN A 80 -16.48 -20.47 -7.58
N GLN A 81 -17.16 -19.66 -6.76
CA GLN A 81 -18.56 -19.89 -6.39
C GLN A 81 -19.55 -19.51 -7.51
N GLU A 82 -19.07 -19.19 -8.72
CA GLU A 82 -19.86 -18.81 -9.90
C GLU A 82 -20.56 -17.45 -9.77
N TYR A 83 -19.88 -16.49 -9.13
CA TYR A 83 -20.33 -15.09 -9.02
C TYR A 83 -19.20 -14.12 -9.33
N PHE A 84 -19.54 -13.02 -9.99
CA PHE A 84 -18.70 -11.84 -10.03
C PHE A 84 -18.83 -11.09 -8.72
N LEU A 85 -17.70 -10.73 -8.10
CA LEU A 85 -17.72 -9.77 -7.00
C LEU A 85 -18.37 -8.48 -7.50
N GLN A 86 -19.21 -7.88 -6.66
CA GLN A 86 -19.91 -6.65 -6.96
C GLN A 86 -19.80 -5.70 -5.78
N MET A 87 -19.68 -4.40 -6.08
CA MET A 87 -19.84 -3.35 -5.07
C MET A 87 -20.82 -2.29 -5.54
N HIS A 88 -21.89 -2.16 -4.78
CA HIS A 88 -22.94 -1.19 -5.03
C HIS A 88 -22.53 0.22 -4.59
N PRO A 89 -23.19 1.28 -5.12
CA PRO A 89 -22.93 2.66 -4.71
C PRO A 89 -23.22 2.96 -3.23
N ASP A 90 -24.08 2.16 -2.59
CA ASP A 90 -24.37 2.25 -1.15
C ASP A 90 -23.26 1.62 -0.27
N GLY A 91 -22.24 1.02 -0.91
CA GLY A 91 -21.13 0.37 -0.24
C GLY A 91 -21.36 -1.10 0.09
N THR A 92 -22.50 -1.69 -0.29
CA THR A 92 -22.78 -3.12 -0.14
C THR A 92 -21.89 -3.94 -1.06
N ILE A 93 -21.28 -5.00 -0.52
CA ILE A 93 -20.40 -5.92 -1.26
C ILE A 93 -21.01 -7.32 -1.25
N ASP A 94 -21.24 -7.86 -2.43
CA ASP A 94 -21.81 -9.19 -2.64
C ASP A 94 -21.33 -9.79 -3.97
N GLY A 95 -22.04 -10.81 -4.45
CA GLY A 95 -21.74 -11.55 -5.66
C GLY A 95 -22.95 -11.58 -6.57
N THR A 96 -22.75 -11.25 -7.85
CA THR A 96 -23.78 -11.29 -8.89
C THR A 96 -23.45 -12.30 -9.98
N LYS A 97 -24.46 -12.80 -10.69
CA LYS A 97 -24.28 -13.56 -11.92
C LYS A 97 -24.37 -12.69 -13.18
N ASP A 98 -24.72 -11.42 -13.02
CA ASP A 98 -24.79 -10.48 -14.13
C ASP A 98 -23.39 -10.01 -14.54
N GLU A 99 -22.88 -10.56 -15.64
CA GLU A 99 -21.56 -10.19 -16.19
C GLU A 99 -21.51 -8.75 -16.72
N ASN A 100 -22.67 -8.19 -17.08
CA ASN A 100 -22.80 -6.86 -17.66
C ASN A 100 -22.98 -5.77 -16.60
N SER A 101 -23.11 -6.15 -15.33
CA SER A 101 -23.21 -5.21 -14.23
C SER A 101 -21.94 -4.37 -14.13
N ASP A 102 -22.13 -3.07 -14.30
CA ASP A 102 -21.10 -2.04 -14.15
C ASP A 102 -20.49 -2.00 -12.73
N TYR A 103 -21.20 -2.54 -11.73
CA TYR A 103 -20.76 -2.63 -10.34
C TYR A 103 -19.75 -3.76 -10.08
N THR A 104 -19.48 -4.60 -11.09
CA THR A 104 -18.48 -5.67 -11.03
C THR A 104 -17.07 -5.23 -11.43
N LEU A 105 -16.92 -3.96 -11.82
CA LEU A 105 -15.66 -3.38 -12.27
C LEU A 105 -14.85 -2.89 -11.06
N PHE A 106 -13.62 -3.39 -10.94
CA PHE A 106 -12.68 -2.99 -9.89
C PHE A 106 -11.35 -2.51 -10.46
N ASN A 107 -10.82 -1.45 -9.84
CA ASN A 107 -9.43 -1.05 -9.96
C ASN A 107 -8.61 -1.94 -9.02
N LEU A 108 -7.70 -2.74 -9.57
CA LEU A 108 -6.66 -3.45 -8.84
C LEU A 108 -5.38 -2.64 -8.89
N ILE A 109 -5.09 -1.94 -7.79
CA ILE A 109 -3.99 -0.97 -7.70
C ILE A 109 -2.84 -1.59 -6.88
N PRO A 110 -1.65 -1.79 -7.46
CA PRO A 110 -0.53 -2.36 -6.73
C PRO A 110 0.07 -1.33 -5.76
N VAL A 111 -0.14 -1.54 -4.46
CA VAL A 111 0.33 -0.66 -3.37
C VAL A 111 1.53 -1.23 -2.62
N GLY A 112 2.10 -2.33 -3.13
CA GLY A 112 3.28 -2.99 -2.58
C GLY A 112 3.59 -4.30 -3.29
N LEU A 113 4.68 -4.96 -2.90
CA LEU A 113 5.06 -6.25 -3.44
C LEU A 113 3.98 -7.30 -3.13
N ARG A 114 3.23 -7.73 -4.15
CA ARG A 114 2.09 -8.66 -4.00
C ARG A 114 1.01 -8.13 -3.05
N VAL A 115 0.89 -6.80 -2.96
CA VAL A 115 -0.15 -6.15 -2.16
C VAL A 115 -0.94 -5.22 -3.08
N VAL A 116 -2.25 -5.40 -3.06
CA VAL A 116 -3.19 -4.64 -3.88
C VAL A 116 -4.20 -3.92 -3.00
N ALA A 117 -4.63 -2.76 -3.48
CA ALA A 117 -5.88 -2.15 -3.08
C ALA A 117 -6.94 -2.53 -4.12
N ILE A 118 -8.15 -2.84 -3.66
CA ILE A 118 -9.29 -3.18 -4.51
C ILE A 118 -10.31 -2.07 -4.35
N GLN A 119 -10.58 -1.33 -5.42
CA GLN A 119 -11.53 -0.22 -5.41
C GLN A 119 -12.60 -0.44 -6.47
N GLY A 120 -13.87 -0.29 -6.15
CA GLY A 120 -14.92 -0.40 -7.18
C GLY A 120 -14.98 0.86 -8.01
N VAL A 121 -15.02 0.69 -9.33
CA VAL A 121 -14.94 1.80 -10.29
C VAL A 121 -16.12 2.74 -10.14
N LYS A 122 -17.33 2.21 -9.99
CA LYS A 122 -18.56 3.03 -9.93
C LYS A 122 -18.77 3.70 -8.58
N ALA A 123 -18.51 3.00 -7.48
CA ALA A 123 -18.71 3.55 -6.15
C ALA A 123 -17.55 4.45 -5.69
N GLY A 124 -16.34 4.25 -6.23
CA GLY A 124 -15.13 4.94 -5.78
C GLY A 124 -14.62 4.50 -4.41
N LEU A 125 -15.27 3.52 -3.78
CA LEU A 125 -14.92 3.00 -2.45
C LEU A 125 -13.88 1.87 -2.54
N TYR A 126 -13.02 1.78 -1.53
CA TYR A 126 -12.09 0.68 -1.33
C TYR A 126 -12.76 -0.46 -0.56
N VAL A 127 -12.48 -1.69 -0.95
CA VAL A 127 -12.75 -2.86 -0.11
C VAL A 127 -11.75 -2.83 1.04
N ALA A 128 -12.22 -3.04 2.27
CA ALA A 128 -11.42 -3.09 3.48
C ALA A 128 -11.87 -4.24 4.39
N MET A 129 -10.99 -4.72 5.27
CA MET A 129 -11.32 -5.75 6.26
C MET A 129 -10.92 -5.27 7.65
N ASN A 130 -11.86 -5.26 8.59
CA ASN A 130 -11.64 -4.77 9.94
C ASN A 130 -11.05 -5.83 10.90
N ALA A 131 -10.74 -5.42 12.13
CA ALA A 131 -10.13 -6.28 13.16
C ALA A 131 -11.02 -7.45 13.61
N GLU A 132 -12.34 -7.36 13.44
CA GLU A 132 -13.24 -8.48 13.68
C GLU A 132 -13.29 -9.44 12.48
N GLY A 133 -12.85 -9.01 11.30
CA GLY A 133 -12.82 -9.77 10.06
C GLY A 133 -14.03 -9.54 9.16
N TYR A 134 -14.82 -8.50 9.41
CA TYR A 134 -15.87 -8.07 8.48
C TYR A 134 -15.25 -7.30 7.32
N LEU A 135 -15.76 -7.60 6.13
CA LEU A 135 -15.47 -6.82 4.94
C LEU A 135 -16.41 -5.62 4.93
N TYR A 136 -15.87 -4.46 4.61
CA TYR A 136 -16.63 -3.21 4.51
C TYR A 136 -16.05 -2.35 3.40
N SER A 137 -16.78 -1.30 3.03
CA SER A 137 -16.35 -0.32 2.04
C SER A 137 -15.84 0.94 2.74
N SER A 138 -14.75 1.51 2.23
CA SER A 138 -14.12 2.71 2.79
C SER A 138 -13.85 3.74 1.71
N ASP A 139 -14.21 4.98 1.94
CA ASP A 139 -13.89 6.13 1.10
C ASP A 139 -12.43 6.58 1.25
N VAL A 140 -11.81 6.28 2.38
CA VAL A 140 -10.43 6.63 2.72
C VAL A 140 -9.51 5.41 2.60
N PHE A 141 -8.37 5.58 1.96
CA PHE A 141 -7.38 4.51 1.87
C PHE A 141 -6.63 4.32 3.21
N THR A 142 -6.93 3.22 3.89
CA THR A 142 -6.31 2.82 5.18
C THR A 142 -5.46 1.55 5.04
N PRO A 143 -4.64 1.19 6.04
CA PRO A 143 -3.98 -0.11 6.10
C PRO A 143 -4.93 -1.32 5.96
N GLU A 144 -6.19 -1.20 6.36
CA GLU A 144 -7.21 -2.25 6.21
C GLU A 144 -7.65 -2.50 4.77
N CYS A 145 -7.39 -1.54 3.86
CA CYS A 145 -7.66 -1.65 2.43
C CYS A 145 -6.58 -2.46 1.68
N LYS A 146 -5.51 -2.88 2.38
CA LYS A 146 -4.37 -3.59 1.79
C LYS A 146 -4.57 -5.10 1.86
N PHE A 147 -4.70 -5.72 0.69
CA PHE A 147 -4.79 -7.16 0.56
C PHE A 147 -3.52 -7.73 -0.04
N LYS A 148 -2.96 -8.76 0.60
CA LYS A 148 -1.90 -9.57 0.02
C LYS A 148 -2.53 -10.55 -0.97
N GLU A 149 -2.18 -10.39 -2.24
CA GLU A 149 -2.52 -11.35 -3.29
C GLU A 149 -1.55 -12.53 -3.27
N SER A 150 -2.07 -13.74 -3.50
CA SER A 150 -1.26 -14.95 -3.63
C SER A 150 -1.93 -15.90 -4.60
N VAL A 151 -1.14 -16.71 -5.29
CA VAL A 151 -1.66 -17.77 -6.14
C VAL A 151 -1.93 -19.03 -5.30
N PHE A 152 -3.01 -19.73 -5.62
CA PHE A 152 -3.37 -21.03 -5.07
C PHE A 152 -3.48 -22.06 -6.20
N GLU A 153 -2.76 -23.18 -6.05
CA GLU A 153 -2.69 -24.28 -7.04
C GLU A 153 -2.38 -23.81 -8.48
N ASN A 154 -1.66 -22.69 -8.62
CA ASN A 154 -1.29 -22.04 -9.88
C ASN A 154 -2.47 -21.61 -10.78
N TYR A 155 -3.70 -21.58 -10.25
CA TYR A 155 -4.89 -21.23 -11.04
C TYR A 155 -5.69 -20.07 -10.41
N TYR A 156 -5.92 -20.13 -9.10
CA TYR A 156 -6.72 -19.12 -8.41
C TYR A 156 -5.84 -18.04 -7.77
N VAL A 157 -6.38 -16.83 -7.67
CA VAL A 157 -5.85 -15.75 -6.84
C VAL A 157 -6.67 -15.67 -5.56
N ILE A 158 -5.98 -15.58 -4.44
CA ILE A 158 -6.58 -15.37 -3.12
C ILE A 158 -6.11 -14.02 -2.57
N TYR A 159 -7.01 -13.31 -1.89
CA TYR A 159 -6.73 -12.02 -1.28
C TYR A 159 -6.84 -12.13 0.24
N SER A 160 -5.76 -11.86 0.95
CA SER A 160 -5.71 -11.95 2.42
C SER A 160 -5.44 -10.61 3.07
N SER A 161 -6.00 -10.39 4.26
CA SER A 161 -5.64 -9.20 5.04
C SER A 161 -4.14 -9.18 5.32
N THR A 162 -3.54 -8.00 5.18
CA THR A 162 -2.15 -7.77 5.57
C THR A 162 -1.99 -7.65 7.09
N LEU A 163 -3.04 -7.21 7.79
CA LEU A 163 -3.04 -6.97 9.24
C LEU A 163 -3.57 -8.15 10.04
N TYR A 164 -4.68 -8.76 9.58
CA TYR A 164 -5.48 -9.62 10.43
C TYR A 164 -5.32 -11.10 10.13
N ARG A 165 -5.08 -11.86 11.20
CA ARG A 165 -4.80 -13.29 11.22
C ARG A 165 -5.35 -13.90 12.50
N GLN A 166 -5.59 -15.21 12.50
CA GLN A 166 -5.88 -15.95 13.71
C GLN A 166 -4.65 -15.92 14.64
N GLN A 167 -4.81 -15.44 15.88
CA GLN A 167 -3.70 -15.25 16.82
C GLN A 167 -2.96 -16.55 17.14
N GLU A 168 -3.69 -17.63 17.44
CA GLU A 168 -3.10 -18.91 17.84
C GLU A 168 -2.44 -19.66 16.69
N SER A 169 -3.14 -19.77 15.55
CA SER A 169 -2.72 -20.58 14.41
C SER A 169 -1.86 -19.82 13.40
N GLY A 170 -1.83 -18.48 13.44
CA GLY A 170 -1.22 -17.64 12.40
C GLY A 170 -1.96 -17.65 11.05
N ARG A 171 -3.10 -18.34 10.95
CA ARG A 171 -3.90 -18.48 9.73
C ARG A 171 -4.43 -17.11 9.28
N ALA A 172 -4.13 -16.73 8.04
CA ALA A 172 -4.62 -15.48 7.48
C ALA A 172 -6.15 -15.45 7.34
N TRP A 173 -6.71 -14.26 7.32
CA TRP A 173 -8.11 -14.01 6.96
C TRP A 173 -8.20 -13.58 5.51
N PHE A 174 -9.24 -14.02 4.82
CA PHE A 174 -9.35 -13.90 3.36
C PHE A 174 -10.65 -13.23 2.95
N LEU A 175 -10.61 -12.49 1.85
CA LEU A 175 -11.81 -12.12 1.09
C LEU A 175 -12.47 -13.41 0.58
N GLY A 176 -13.80 -13.49 0.63
CA GLY A 176 -14.48 -14.63 0.05
C GLY A 176 -16.01 -14.54 0.04
N LEU A 177 -16.62 -15.31 -0.84
CA LEU A 177 -18.07 -15.44 -1.01
C LEU A 177 -18.54 -16.84 -0.61
N ASN A 178 -19.76 -16.95 -0.08
CA ASN A 178 -20.41 -18.25 0.14
C ASN A 178 -21.00 -18.80 -1.18
N LYS A 179 -21.74 -19.91 -1.10
CA LYS A 179 -22.34 -20.54 -2.30
C LYS A 179 -23.54 -19.75 -2.83
N GLU A 180 -24.08 -18.89 -1.99
CA GLU A 180 -25.22 -18.02 -2.25
C GLU A 180 -24.78 -16.64 -2.79
N GLY A 181 -23.48 -16.43 -3.04
CA GLY A 181 -22.94 -15.16 -3.54
C GLY A 181 -22.78 -14.08 -2.47
N GLN A 182 -23.01 -14.37 -1.20
CA GLN A 182 -22.92 -13.39 -0.12
C GLN A 182 -21.50 -13.30 0.46
N ILE A 183 -21.13 -12.11 0.92
CA ILE A 183 -19.83 -11.85 1.53
C ILE A 183 -19.65 -12.64 2.84
N MET A 184 -18.48 -13.24 3.01
CA MET A 184 -18.14 -14.00 4.21
C MET A 184 -17.19 -13.23 5.13
N LYS A 185 -17.34 -13.43 6.44
CA LYS A 185 -16.38 -12.97 7.45
C LYS A 185 -15.01 -13.61 7.20
N GLY A 186 -13.95 -12.81 7.16
CA GLY A 186 -12.62 -13.23 6.70
C GLY A 186 -11.99 -14.36 7.51
N ASN A 187 -12.29 -14.48 8.80
CA ASN A 187 -11.81 -15.57 9.64
C ASN A 187 -12.47 -16.93 9.33
N ARG A 188 -13.66 -16.92 8.70
CA ARG A 188 -14.39 -18.11 8.26
C ARG A 188 -13.94 -18.59 6.87
N VAL A 189 -13.36 -17.70 6.08
CA VAL A 189 -12.82 -18.03 4.75
C VAL A 189 -11.47 -18.74 4.91
N LYS A 190 -11.28 -19.85 4.19
CA LYS A 190 -10.06 -20.68 4.26
C LYS A 190 -9.38 -20.71 2.90
N LYS A 191 -8.05 -20.59 2.89
CA LYS A 191 -7.19 -20.64 1.70
C LYS A 191 -7.47 -21.82 0.75
N THR A 192 -7.83 -22.99 1.28
CA THR A 192 -8.03 -24.21 0.50
C THR A 192 -9.49 -24.41 0.08
N LYS A 193 -10.37 -23.44 0.35
CA LYS A 193 -11.80 -23.53 0.06
C LYS A 193 -12.16 -22.64 -1.12
N PRO A 194 -13.07 -23.11 -2.01
CA PRO A 194 -13.56 -22.34 -3.16
C PRO A 194 -14.06 -20.94 -2.82
N SER A 195 -14.57 -20.73 -1.59
CA SER A 195 -15.00 -19.42 -1.14
C SER A 195 -13.92 -18.33 -1.21
N SER A 196 -12.64 -18.70 -1.14
CA SER A 196 -11.50 -17.76 -1.20
C SER A 196 -10.92 -17.56 -2.59
N HIS A 197 -11.37 -18.35 -3.57
CA HIS A 197 -10.72 -18.49 -4.87
C HIS A 197 -11.35 -17.54 -5.89
N PHE A 198 -10.54 -16.65 -6.45
CA PHE A 198 -10.95 -15.72 -7.49
C PHE A 198 -10.10 -15.87 -8.75
N VAL A 199 -10.68 -15.58 -9.90
CA VAL A 199 -10.03 -15.47 -11.20
C VAL A 199 -10.23 -14.03 -11.67
N PRO A 200 -9.17 -13.20 -11.67
CA PRO A 200 -9.23 -11.88 -12.28
C PRO A 200 -9.50 -12.03 -13.78
N LYS A 201 -10.46 -11.27 -14.30
CA LYS A 201 -10.75 -11.12 -15.74
C LYS A 201 -10.38 -9.67 -16.13
N PRO A 202 -9.10 -9.41 -16.49
CA PRO A 202 -8.63 -8.06 -16.79
C PRO A 202 -9.32 -7.49 -18.03
N ILE A 203 -9.57 -6.19 -18.01
CA ILE A 203 -10.17 -5.44 -19.13
C ILE A 203 -9.10 -4.55 -19.74
N GLU A 204 -8.51 -3.68 -18.93
CA GLU A 204 -7.47 -2.75 -19.39
C GLU A 204 -6.45 -2.44 -18.31
N VAL A 205 -5.32 -1.88 -18.74
CA VAL A 205 -4.21 -1.45 -17.88
C VAL A 205 -4.28 0.06 -17.73
N CYS A 206 -4.26 0.54 -16.48
CA CYS A 206 -4.40 1.97 -16.19
C CYS A 206 -3.28 2.45 -15.28
N MET A 207 -2.97 3.75 -15.38
CA MET A 207 -2.06 4.43 -14.47
C MET A 207 -2.86 5.09 -13.35
N TYR A 208 -2.57 4.73 -12.11
CA TYR A 208 -3.21 5.27 -10.91
C TYR A 208 -2.24 6.16 -10.16
N ARG A 209 -2.76 7.21 -9.55
CA ARG A 209 -2.03 7.94 -8.53
C ARG A 209 -1.91 7.06 -7.29
N GLU A 210 -0.76 7.11 -6.62
CA GLU A 210 -0.61 6.43 -5.33
C GLU A 210 -1.65 6.94 -4.31
N PRO A 211 -2.49 6.06 -3.74
CA PRO A 211 -3.48 6.46 -2.76
C PRO A 211 -2.82 7.01 -1.48
N SER A 212 -3.33 8.12 -0.96
CA SER A 212 -2.85 8.69 0.30
C SER A 212 -3.24 7.80 1.49
N LEU A 213 -2.24 7.19 2.13
CA LEU A 213 -2.45 6.33 3.29
C LEU A 213 -2.86 7.16 4.52
N HIS A 214 -4.02 6.84 5.09
CA HIS A 214 -4.50 7.42 6.34
C HIS A 214 -4.39 6.38 7.46
N GLU A 215 -3.93 6.82 8.63
CA GLU A 215 -3.87 5.97 9.82
C GLU A 215 -5.29 5.66 10.33
N ILE A 216 -5.47 4.46 10.84
CA ILE A 216 -6.72 4.06 11.50
C ILE A 216 -6.76 4.84 12.82
N GLY A 217 -7.62 5.85 12.94
CA GLY A 217 -7.77 6.56 14.20
C GLY A 217 -8.39 5.65 15.27
N GLU A 218 -7.84 5.64 16.48
CA GLU A 218 -8.36 4.92 17.67
C GLU A 218 -9.73 5.46 18.18
N LYS A 219 -10.60 5.95 17.30
CA LYS A 219 -11.86 6.61 17.69
C LYS A 219 -13.08 5.75 17.44
N GLN A 220 -13.17 4.62 18.13
CA GLN A 220 -14.44 4.00 18.54
C GLN A 220 -14.35 3.40 19.96
N GLY A 221 -13.70 4.11 20.88
CA GLY A 221 -13.72 3.80 22.30
C GLY A 221 -13.87 5.06 23.13
N ARG A 222 -15.00 5.16 23.86
CA ARG A 222 -15.37 6.24 24.82
C ARG A 222 -16.08 7.47 24.25
N SER A 223 -17.29 7.28 23.73
CA SER A 223 -18.35 8.27 23.97
C SER A 223 -18.99 7.99 25.33
N ARG A 224 -18.33 8.48 26.38
CA ARG A 224 -18.90 8.67 27.72
C ARG A 224 -18.22 9.89 28.33
N LYS A 225 -18.83 11.05 28.14
CA LYS A 225 -19.48 11.83 29.21
C LYS A 225 -19.69 13.26 28.71
N SER A 226 -20.95 13.66 28.81
CA SER A 226 -21.41 15.03 28.77
C SER A 226 -20.50 15.97 29.58
N SER A 227 -20.18 17.09 28.99
CA SER A 227 -19.63 18.28 29.64
C SER A 227 -20.49 18.68 30.84
N GLY A 228 -19.91 18.63 32.04
CA GLY A 228 -20.42 19.24 33.25
C GLY A 228 -19.24 19.82 34.01
N THR A 229 -19.20 21.14 34.09
CA THR A 229 -18.18 22.04 34.62
C THR A 229 -17.82 21.77 36.10
N PRO A 230 -16.57 22.04 36.55
CA PRO A 230 -16.18 21.93 37.95
C PRO A 230 -16.19 23.31 38.63
N THR A 231 -16.71 23.42 39.86
CA THR A 231 -16.12 24.27 40.92
C THR A 231 -16.76 24.02 42.29
N MET A 232 -15.93 23.63 43.25
CA MET A 232 -16.21 23.69 44.68
C MET A 232 -15.85 25.09 45.18
N ASN A 233 -16.63 25.67 46.09
CA ASN A 233 -16.10 26.44 47.22
C ASN A 233 -17.23 26.75 48.24
N GLY A 234 -16.91 26.53 49.52
CA GLY A 234 -17.81 26.72 50.64
C GLY A 234 -17.75 28.12 51.26
N GLY A 235 -18.69 28.38 52.17
CA GLY A 235 -18.67 29.55 53.06
C GLY A 235 -20.02 29.78 53.74
N LYS A 236 -20.07 29.49 55.05
CA LYS A 236 -21.16 29.78 56.01
C LYS A 236 -21.56 31.27 56.03
N VAL A 237 -22.84 31.58 56.26
CA VAL A 237 -23.29 32.61 57.23
C VAL A 237 -24.64 32.20 57.85
N VAL A 238 -24.77 32.52 59.14
CA VAL A 238 -25.79 32.22 60.15
C VAL A 238 -26.95 33.23 60.12
N ASN A 239 -28.19 32.81 60.44
CA ASN A 239 -29.14 33.44 61.40
C ASN A 239 -30.51 32.74 61.34
N GLN A 240 -31.05 32.24 62.47
CA GLN A 240 -32.02 32.89 63.39
C GLN A 240 -33.32 33.27 62.64
N ASP A 241 -34.55 33.02 63.08
CA ASP A 241 -35.17 32.59 64.34
C ASP A 241 -36.69 32.46 64.06
N SER A 242 -37.43 31.74 64.94
CA SER A 242 -38.89 31.90 65.22
C SER A 242 -39.88 31.51 64.09
N THR A 243 -40.98 30.76 64.27
CA THR A 243 -41.76 30.23 65.40
C THR A 243 -42.49 28.99 64.89
#